data_AF-D8ST05-F1
#
_entry.id   AF-D8ST05-F1
#
_cell.length_a   1.000
_cell.length_b   1.000
_cell.length_c   1.000
_cell.angle_alpha   90.00
_cell.angle_beta   90.00
_cell.angle_gamma   90.00
#
_symmetry.space_group_name_H-M   'P 1'
#
loop_
_entity.id
_entity.type
_entity.pdbx_description
1 polymer ?
#
loop_
_entity_poly.entity_id
_entity_poly.type
_entity_poly.pdbx_seq_one_letter_code
_entity_poly.pdbx_strand_id
1 'polypeptide(L)' 'KNEPAGELPVAFVVIANGFKVSKEELKLFVVFYKKIHKVYFVDSISKSPAGKILRKHLRS' A
#
# COMPACT_ATOMS: atom_id res chain seq x y z
N LYS A 1 -23.30 -10.44 -11.03
CA LYS A 1 -22.64 -9.22 -10.49
C LYS A 1 -21.21 -9.27 -10.99
N ASN A 2 -20.87 -8.50 -12.02
CA ASN A 2 -19.54 -8.54 -12.64
C ASN A 2 -18.51 -8.03 -11.62
N GLU A 3 -17.66 -8.92 -11.14
CA GLU A 3 -16.43 -8.55 -10.46
C GLU A 3 -15.52 -7.96 -11.54
N PRO A 4 -15.13 -6.68 -11.47
CA PRO A 4 -14.28 -6.11 -12.50
C PRO A 4 -12.96 -6.89 -12.51
N ALA A 5 -12.66 -7.51 -13.65
CA ALA A 5 -11.40 -8.20 -13.89
C ALA A 5 -10.26 -7.17 -13.92
N GLY A 6 -9.72 -6.83 -12.75
CA GLY A 6 -8.62 -5.88 -12.61
C GLY A 6 -8.13 -5.80 -11.16
N GLU A 7 -6.83 -5.98 -10.95
CA GLU A 7 -6.20 -5.76 -9.66
C GLU A 7 -6.53 -4.34 -9.15
N LEU A 8 -7.08 -4.22 -7.94
CA LEU A 8 -7.38 -2.92 -7.34
C LEU A 8 -6.09 -2.30 -6.76
N PRO A 9 -5.88 -0.97 -6.87
CA PRO A 9 -4.74 -0.30 -6.25
C PRO A 9 -4.73 -0.49 -4.73
N VAL A 10 -3.64 -1.04 -4.22
CA VAL A 10 -3.37 -1.23 -2.78
C VAL A 10 -2.06 -0.57 -2.38
N ALA A 11 -1.95 -0.17 -1.12
CA ALA A 11 -0.74 0.41 -0.56
C ALA A 11 -0.23 -0.38 0.64
N PHE A 12 1.10 -0.54 0.70
CA PHE A 12 1.83 -1.06 1.84
C PHE A 12 2.68 0.08 2.41
N VAL A 13 2.46 0.41 3.68
CA VAL A 13 3.02 1.61 4.30
C VAL A 13 3.76 1.23 5.57
N VAL A 14 5.01 1.68 5.67
CA VAL A 14 5.79 1.64 6.91
C VAL A 14 5.70 3.04 7.52
N ILE A 15 5.27 3.13 8.78
CA ILE A 15 5.17 4.41 9.49
C ILE A 15 6.55 4.77 10.05
N ALA A 16 6.97 6.01 9.86
CA ALA A 16 8.21 6.51 10.45
C ALA A 16 8.11 6.56 11.98
N ASN A 17 9.21 6.30 12.68
CA ASN A 17 9.23 6.33 14.15
C ASN A 17 8.73 7.66 14.71
N GLY A 18 7.85 7.59 15.70
CA GLY A 18 7.24 8.77 16.34
C GLY A 18 6.03 9.35 15.60
N PHE A 19 5.69 8.84 14.40
CA PHE A 19 4.51 9.28 13.68
C PHE A 19 3.33 8.33 13.89
N LYS A 20 2.12 8.87 13.76
CA LYS A 20 0.86 8.13 13.68
C LYS A 20 0.08 8.67 12.50
N VAL A 21 -0.44 7.77 11.67
CA VAL A 21 -1.21 8.11 10.47
C VAL A 21 -2.35 7.10 10.33
N SER A 22 -3.54 7.58 10.04
CA SER A 22 -4.74 6.78 9.82
C SER A 22 -4.90 6.37 8.35
N LYS A 23 -5.76 5.37 8.09
CA LYS A 23 -6.03 4.92 6.72
C LYS A 23 -6.83 5.97 5.94
N GLU A 24 -7.70 6.71 6.61
CA GLU A 24 -8.52 7.77 6.01
C GLU A 24 -7.63 8.92 5.52
N GLU A 25 -6.69 9.39 6.34
CA GLU A 25 -5.73 10.45 5.98
C GLU A 25 -4.93 10.07 4.72
N LEU A 26 -4.45 8.83 4.64
CA LEU A 26 -3.72 8.34 3.47
C LEU A 26 -4.59 8.26 2.21
N LYS A 27 -5.86 7.89 2.35
CA LYS A 27 -6.81 7.82 1.22
C LYS A 27 -7.21 9.20 0.71
N LEU A 28 -7.24 10.21 1.59
CA LEU A 28 -7.51 11.61 1.22
C LEU A 28 -6.35 12.24 0.46
N PHE A 29 -5.12 11.78 0.70
CA PHE A 29 -3.92 12.31 0.05
C PHE A 29 -3.76 11.87 -1.42
N VAL A 30 -4.56 10.90 -1.90
CA VAL A 30 -4.47 10.37 -3.26
C VAL A 30 -5.58 10.93 -4.15
N VAL A 31 -5.20 11.36 -5.36
CA VAL A 31 -6.14 11.90 -6.36
C VAL A 31 -7.22 10.85 -6.72
N PHE A 32 -8.45 11.32 -6.96
CA PHE A 32 -9.66 10.47 -7.03
C PHE A 32 -9.56 9.28 -8.01
N TYR A 33 -8.89 9.45 -9.15
CA TYR A 33 -8.76 8.41 -10.18
C TYR A 33 -7.65 7.38 -9.89
N LYS A 34 -6.82 7.60 -8.86
CA LYS A 34 -5.80 6.66 -8.37
C LYS A 34 -6.12 6.13 -6.97
N LYS A 35 -7.36 6.29 -6.51
CA LYS A 35 -7.73 6.06 -5.11
C LYS A 35 -7.33 4.66 -4.64
N ILE A 36 -6.60 4.62 -3.53
CA ILE A 36 -6.17 3.37 -2.90
C ILE A 36 -7.39 2.70 -2.26
N HIS A 37 -7.62 1.43 -2.60
CA HIS A 37 -8.74 0.67 -2.06
C HIS A 37 -8.41 0.11 -0.67
N LYS A 38 -7.22 -0.47 -0.52
CA LYS A 38 -6.74 -1.07 0.74
C LYS A 38 -5.37 -0.52 1.12
N VAL A 39 -5.20 -0.24 2.42
CA VAL A 39 -3.94 0.19 3.01
C VAL A 39 -3.55 -0.83 4.08
N TYR A 40 -2.35 -1.37 3.95
CA TYR A 40 -1.72 -2.29 4.88
C TYR A 40 -0.56 -1.58 5.56
N PHE A 41 -0.64 -1.43 6.87
CA PHE A 41 0.50 -1.01 7.67
C PHE A 41 1.36 -2.23 7.96
N VAL A 42 2.65 -2.13 7.66
CA VAL A 42 3.62 -3.21 7.83
C VAL A 42 4.86 -2.67 8.54
N ASP A 43 5.55 -3.52 9.28
CA ASP A 43 6.76 -3.13 10.01
C ASP A 43 7.93 -2.85 9.06
N SER A 44 7.98 -3.54 7.92
CA SER A 44 9.02 -3.35 6.91
C SER A 44 8.56 -3.78 5.51
N ILE A 45 9.21 -3.21 4.48
CA ILE A 45 9.08 -3.64 3.09
C ILE A 45 10.26 -4.54 2.74
N SER A 46 9.99 -5.78 2.32
CA SER A 46 11.02 -6.71 1.86
C SER A 46 11.77 -6.16 0.65
N LYS A 47 13.11 -6.09 0.77
CA LYS A 47 14.02 -5.62 -0.28
C LYS A 47 15.06 -6.69 -0.60
N SER A 48 15.53 -6.72 -1.84
CA SER A 48 16.69 -7.52 -2.24
C SER A 48 17.99 -6.92 -1.66
N PRO A 49 19.12 -7.66 -1.68
CA PRO A 49 20.42 -7.12 -1.27
C PRO A 49 20.83 -5.86 -2.05
N ALA A 50 20.37 -5.71 -3.30
CA ALA A 50 20.56 -4.52 -4.12
C ALA A 50 19.52 -3.40 -3.87
N GLY A 51 18.69 -3.52 -2.83
CA GLY A 51 17.69 -2.52 -2.43
C GLY A 51 16.36 -2.55 -3.22
N LYS A 52 16.19 -3.47 -4.19
CA LYS A 52 14.95 -3.54 -4.99
C LYS A 52 13.79 -4.07 -4.14
N ILE A 53 12.62 -3.45 -4.24
CA ILE A 53 11.41 -3.91 -3.55
C ILE A 53 10.93 -5.24 -4.14
N LEU A 54 10.78 -6.26 -3.29
CA LEU A 54 10.32 -7.59 -3.69
C LEU A 54 8.79 -7.69 -3.65
N ARG A 55 8.14 -7.22 -4.72
CA ARG A 55 6.67 -7.20 -4.83
C ARG A 55 5.99 -8.56 -4.66
N LYS A 56 6.68 -9.66 -4.95
CA LYS A 56 6.15 -11.03 -4.77
C LYS A 56 5.75 -11.33 -3.32
N HIS A 57 6.40 -10.71 -2.34
CA HIS A 57 6.09 -10.87 -0.92
C HIS A 57 5.02 -9.88 -0.43
N LEU A 58 4.55 -8.98 -1.31
CA LEU A 58 3.50 -7.99 -1.02
C LEU A 58 2.16 -8.39 -1.66
N ARG A 59 2.07 -9.55 -2.32
CA ARG A 59 0.82 -10.08 -2.86
C ARG A 59 0.25 -11.07 -1.85
N SER A 60 -0.84 -10.69 -1.18
CA SER A 60 -1.74 -11.59 -0.43
C SER A 60 -3.02 -11.81 -1.21
#